data_AF-A0A8H5RVK3-F1
#
_entry.id   AF-A0A8H5RVK3-F1
#
_cell.length_a   1.000
_cell.length_b   1.000
_cell.length_c   1.000
_cell.angle_alpha   90.00
_cell.angle_beta   90.00
_cell.angle_gamma   90.00
#
_symmetry.space_group_name_H-M   'P 1'
#
loop_
_entity.id
_entity.type
_entity.pdbx_description
1 polymer ?
#
loop_
_entity_poly.entity_id
_entity_poly.type
_entity_poly.pdbx_seq_one_letter_code
_entity_poly.pdbx_strand_id
1 'polypeptide(L)'
;MQDSHPSSHESAQGSSASCSTKSTRQKSRPSLTLTIQSPHPVTQVEASDPPSARPLEITAETLSHPLPPFLSELQQRQWFWERVGGERTFRAPIIGPFQMKLPPFVPFNSFVTSPDFDDLKEITKELLPRGLALKLEITKTDSRLADFDEVLTLGFANGYGDKFYDQVELVKFWGYMTEWLSTVYHGEPTTLCEHLQDAVVSANRNLEPVSANLDDLYSIHRRLSGDVD
;
A
#
# COMPACT_ATOMS: atom_id res chain seq x y z
N MET A 1 9.59 -57.95 -19.14
CA MET A 1 9.71 -57.93 -17.67
C MET A 1 9.40 -56.49 -17.25
N GLN A 2 8.16 -56.02 -17.00
CA GLN A 2 7.07 -56.54 -16.14
C GLN A 2 7.67 -57.01 -14.80
N ASP A 3 7.46 -56.35 -13.65
CA ASP A 3 6.20 -56.04 -12.93
C ASP A 3 6.35 -54.78 -12.03
N SER A 4 5.38 -53.86 -11.89
CA SER A 4 4.09 -53.87 -11.15
C SER A 4 4.21 -53.77 -9.60
N HIS A 5 3.72 -52.63 -9.07
CA HIS A 5 3.34 -52.29 -7.67
C HIS A 5 2.26 -53.25 -7.08
N PRO A 6 1.63 -52.99 -5.90
CA PRO A 6 2.10 -52.75 -4.52
C PRO A 6 1.35 -53.69 -3.52
N SER A 7 1.62 -53.65 -2.20
CA SER A 7 0.60 -54.09 -1.21
C SER A 7 0.80 -53.52 0.20
N SER A 8 -0.34 -53.24 0.82
CA SER A 8 -0.62 -52.54 2.09
C SER A 8 -0.60 -53.46 3.32
N HIS A 9 -0.46 -52.88 4.51
CA HIS A 9 -1.13 -53.25 5.77
C HIS A 9 -0.86 -52.11 6.77
N GLU A 10 -1.84 -51.26 7.10
CA GLU A 10 -2.90 -51.44 8.10
C GLU A 10 -2.37 -51.60 9.53
N SER A 11 -2.57 -50.57 10.35
CA SER A 11 -2.63 -50.66 11.81
C SER A 11 -3.50 -49.51 12.33
N ALA A 12 -4.76 -49.84 12.61
CA ALA A 12 -5.67 -49.05 13.42
C ALA A 12 -5.78 -49.72 14.79
N GLN A 13 -5.72 -48.95 15.87
CA GLN A 13 -6.50 -49.09 17.11
C GLN A 13 -5.96 -48.14 18.19
N GLY A 14 -6.86 -47.44 18.88
CA GLY A 14 -6.49 -46.65 20.06
C GLY A 14 -7.49 -45.58 20.46
N SER A 15 -8.70 -46.01 20.83
CA SER A 15 -9.78 -45.19 21.39
C SER A 15 -9.37 -44.36 22.61
N SER A 16 -9.96 -43.17 22.78
CA SER A 16 -10.90 -42.88 23.89
C SER A 16 -11.30 -41.40 23.91
N ALA A 17 -12.57 -41.14 23.59
CA ALA A 17 -13.29 -39.95 24.04
C ALA A 17 -13.75 -40.18 25.48
N SER A 18 -13.60 -39.19 26.35
CA SER A 18 -14.42 -39.09 27.56
C SER A 18 -14.71 -37.64 27.91
N CYS A 19 -16.00 -37.39 28.03
CA CYS A 19 -16.67 -36.19 28.46
C CYS A 19 -16.60 -36.09 30.00
N SER A 20 -16.42 -34.89 30.56
CA SER A 20 -17.31 -34.35 31.61
C SER A 20 -16.73 -33.18 32.41
N THR A 21 -17.51 -32.09 32.38
CA THR A 21 -17.90 -31.21 33.50
C THR A 21 -16.85 -30.35 34.21
N LYS A 22 -17.10 -29.03 34.23
CA LYS A 22 -17.54 -28.30 35.43
C LYS A 22 -17.98 -26.87 35.08
N SER A 23 -19.30 -26.69 34.98
CA SER A 23 -19.99 -25.40 35.10
C SER A 23 -20.45 -25.27 36.55
N THR A 24 -20.05 -24.19 37.23
CA THR A 24 -20.58 -23.88 38.57
C THR A 24 -20.70 -22.37 38.82
N ARG A 25 -21.93 -21.97 39.17
CA ARG A 25 -22.34 -20.88 40.09
C ARG A 25 -22.09 -19.41 39.75
N GLN A 26 -23.13 -18.79 39.19
CA GLN A 26 -24.06 -17.86 39.85
C GLN A 26 -23.54 -17.03 41.05
N LYS A 27 -23.50 -15.69 40.90
CA LYS A 27 -23.62 -14.76 42.02
C LYS A 27 -24.14 -13.36 41.62
N SER A 28 -25.32 -13.07 42.19
CA SER A 28 -25.83 -11.76 42.66
C SER A 28 -26.00 -10.57 41.70
N ARG A 29 -27.29 -10.30 41.41
CA ARG A 29 -27.88 -8.97 41.19
C ARG A 29 -27.76 -8.11 42.46
N PRO A 30 -27.57 -6.79 42.34
CA PRO A 30 -28.18 -5.84 43.25
C PRO A 30 -29.36 -5.14 42.56
N SER A 31 -30.49 -5.12 43.27
CA SER A 31 -31.62 -4.24 43.00
C SER A 31 -31.42 -3.00 43.87
N LEU A 32 -31.37 -1.81 43.26
CA LEU A 32 -31.50 -0.55 44.00
C LEU A 32 -32.52 0.33 43.30
N THR A 33 -33.56 0.63 44.07
CA THR A 33 -34.70 1.49 43.78
C THR A 33 -34.27 2.95 43.62
N LEU A 34 -35.00 3.68 42.78
CA LEU A 34 -34.96 5.12 42.52
C LEU A 34 -34.73 5.99 43.76
N THR A 35 -33.93 7.04 43.62
CA THR A 35 -34.29 8.38 44.13
C THR A 35 -33.81 9.44 43.15
N ILE A 36 -34.77 10.24 42.70
CA ILE A 36 -34.61 11.36 41.76
C ILE A 36 -34.02 12.55 42.53
N GLN A 37 -32.93 13.13 42.03
CA GLN A 37 -32.61 14.53 42.24
C GLN A 37 -31.83 15.08 41.04
N SER A 38 -32.48 16.00 40.33
CA SER A 38 -31.90 16.95 39.37
C SER A 38 -32.31 18.35 39.88
N PRO A 39 -31.66 19.48 39.52
CA PRO A 39 -30.75 19.64 38.37
C PRO A 39 -29.51 20.52 38.61
N HIS A 40 -28.43 20.24 37.88
CA HIS A 40 -27.48 21.28 37.45
C HIS A 40 -27.07 21.03 36.00
N PRO A 41 -26.94 22.09 35.17
CA PRO A 41 -26.70 21.95 33.75
C PRO A 41 -25.22 21.61 33.54
N VAL A 42 -24.93 20.33 33.28
CA VAL A 42 -23.63 19.96 32.71
C VAL A 42 -23.77 20.11 31.20
N THR A 43 -23.16 21.17 30.68
CA THR A 43 -22.85 21.34 29.26
C THR A 43 -22.33 20.02 28.72
N GLN A 44 -23.10 19.40 27.82
CA GLN A 44 -22.62 18.26 27.06
C GLN A 44 -21.48 18.78 26.18
N VAL A 45 -20.25 18.48 26.58
CA VAL A 45 -19.14 18.47 25.64
C VAL A 45 -19.44 17.29 24.73
N GLU A 46 -19.95 17.61 23.56
CA GLU A 46 -20.04 16.73 22.42
C GLU A 46 -18.67 16.07 22.29
N ALA A 47 -18.61 14.77 22.60
CA ALA A 47 -17.42 13.99 22.38
C ALA A 47 -17.30 13.86 20.85
N SER A 48 -16.63 14.83 20.25
CA SER A 48 -16.15 14.71 18.88
C SER A 48 -15.34 13.43 18.81
N ASP A 49 -15.79 12.49 17.98
CA ASP A 49 -14.94 11.40 17.51
C ASP A 49 -13.57 11.97 17.10
N PRO A 50 -12.46 11.27 17.39
CA PRO A 50 -11.17 11.71 16.86
C PRO A 50 -11.30 11.81 15.34
N PRO A 51 -10.98 12.96 14.73
CA PRO A 51 -11.06 13.07 13.28
C PRO A 51 -10.16 11.98 12.71
N SER A 52 -10.73 11.12 11.86
CA SER A 52 -9.96 10.19 11.06
C SER A 52 -8.83 10.99 10.42
N ALA A 53 -7.60 10.75 10.85
CA ALA A 53 -6.42 11.57 10.58
C ALA A 53 -5.93 11.39 9.14
N ARG A 54 -6.84 11.56 8.18
CA ARG A 54 -6.55 11.63 6.76
C ARG A 54 -6.31 13.09 6.44
N PRO A 55 -5.11 13.48 5.99
CA PRO A 55 -4.97 14.75 5.29
C PRO A 55 -5.87 14.66 4.05
N LEU A 56 -6.99 15.39 4.07
CA LEU A 56 -7.93 15.42 2.94
C LEU A 56 -7.34 16.19 1.75
N GLU A 57 -6.35 17.05 1.99
CA GLU A 57 -5.71 17.87 0.96
C GLU A 57 -4.21 18.03 1.21
N ILE A 58 -3.43 18.03 0.13
CA ILE A 58 -2.01 18.40 0.17
C ILE A 58 -1.94 19.92 0.01
N THR A 59 -1.61 20.61 1.09
CA THR A 59 -1.50 22.07 1.08
C THR A 59 -0.07 22.52 0.78
N ALA A 60 0.08 23.76 0.34
CA ALA A 60 1.40 24.38 0.17
C ALA A 60 2.20 24.40 1.48
N GLU A 61 1.53 24.49 2.63
CA GLU A 61 2.17 24.41 3.95
C GLU A 61 2.71 23.00 4.24
N THR A 62 1.99 21.95 3.82
CA THR A 62 2.48 20.58 3.91
C THR A 62 3.74 20.38 3.04
N LEU A 63 3.85 21.05 1.91
CA LEU A 63 4.99 20.90 0.99
C LEU A 63 6.15 21.87 1.24
N SER A 64 5.95 22.92 2.06
CA SER A 64 6.95 23.98 2.30
C SER A 64 8.01 23.62 3.33
N HIS A 65 7.82 22.53 4.05
CA HIS A 65 8.73 22.18 5.13
C HIS A 65 9.89 21.36 4.58
N PRO A 66 11.14 21.81 4.80
CA PRO A 66 12.30 21.09 4.30
C PRO A 66 12.42 19.73 4.99
N LEU A 67 12.79 18.73 4.21
CA LEU A 67 13.14 17.41 4.73
C LEU A 67 14.37 17.51 5.65
N PRO A 68 14.39 16.78 6.79
CA PRO A 68 15.56 16.80 7.66
C PRO A 68 16.79 16.23 6.93
N PRO A 69 17.94 16.95 6.91
CA PRO A 69 19.05 16.69 5.99
C PRO A 69 19.89 15.44 6.33
N PHE A 70 19.65 14.83 7.50
CA PHE A 70 20.41 13.68 8.01
C PHE A 70 19.68 12.34 7.82
N LEU A 71 18.49 12.37 7.23
CA LEU A 71 17.70 11.17 6.99
C LEU A 71 18.24 10.41 5.77
N SER A 72 18.21 9.07 5.85
CA SER A 72 18.36 8.24 4.66
C SER A 72 17.18 8.43 3.71
N GLU A 73 17.34 8.06 2.44
CA GLU A 73 16.27 8.16 1.42
C GLU A 73 14.96 7.51 1.89
N LEU A 74 15.04 6.30 2.47
CA LEU A 74 13.87 5.61 3.03
C LEU A 74 13.22 6.41 4.16
N GLN A 75 14.02 6.97 5.07
CA GLN A 75 13.51 7.80 6.16
C GLN A 75 12.90 9.11 5.65
N GLN A 76 13.47 9.71 4.60
CA GLN A 76 12.91 10.89 3.95
C GLN A 76 11.54 10.59 3.34
N ARG A 77 11.39 9.48 2.61
CA ARG A 77 10.10 9.06 2.06
C ARG A 77 9.08 8.77 3.16
N GLN A 78 9.47 8.05 4.22
CA GLN A 78 8.59 7.77 5.35
C GLN A 78 8.10 9.06 6.00
N TRP A 79 9.03 9.96 6.34
CA TRP A 79 8.70 11.25 6.94
C TRP A 79 7.76 12.07 6.05
N PHE A 80 8.03 12.11 4.76
CA PHE A 80 7.21 12.84 3.81
C PHE A 80 5.83 12.19 3.62
N TRP A 81 5.77 10.86 3.57
CA TRP A 81 4.53 10.11 3.46
C TRP A 81 3.59 10.35 4.64
N GLU A 82 4.08 10.25 5.88
CA GLU A 82 3.29 10.53 7.09
C GLU A 82 2.63 11.91 7.02
N ARG A 83 3.33 12.86 6.39
CA ARG A 83 2.89 14.23 6.24
C ARG A 83 1.81 14.41 5.18
N VAL A 84 1.95 13.77 4.01
CA VAL A 84 1.07 13.97 2.85
C VAL A 84 -0.03 12.90 2.70
N GLY A 85 0.22 11.68 3.20
CA GLY A 85 -0.68 10.53 3.11
C GLY A 85 -1.29 10.09 4.44
N GLY A 86 -0.77 10.61 5.55
CA GLY A 86 -1.16 10.22 6.91
C GLY A 86 -0.59 8.87 7.33
N GLU A 87 -0.92 8.46 8.55
CA GLU A 87 -0.54 7.17 9.09
C GLU A 87 -1.44 6.08 8.49
N ARG A 88 -0.86 5.20 7.66
CA ARG A 88 -1.57 4.10 7.02
C ARG A 88 -0.81 2.81 7.20
N THR A 89 -1.54 1.73 7.44
CA THR A 89 -1.00 0.39 7.29
C THR A 89 -0.89 0.07 5.80
N PHE A 90 0.31 -0.31 5.38
CA PHE A 90 0.57 -0.69 4.00
C PHE A 90 0.06 -2.11 3.73
N ARG A 91 -0.49 -2.30 2.53
CA ARG A 91 -0.94 -3.60 2.01
C ARG A 91 -0.81 -3.57 0.50
N ALA A 92 -0.66 -4.73 -0.14
CA ALA A 92 -0.58 -4.77 -1.59
C ALA A 92 -1.80 -4.08 -2.25
N PRO A 93 -1.59 -3.28 -3.32
CA PRO A 93 -0.33 -3.12 -4.03
C PRO A 93 0.59 -2.02 -3.46
N ILE A 94 0.16 -1.16 -2.53
CA ILE A 94 1.02 -0.10 -1.95
C ILE A 94 1.66 -0.62 -0.66
N ILE A 95 2.92 -1.03 -0.76
CA ILE A 95 3.64 -1.77 0.30
C ILE A 95 4.53 -0.89 1.18
N GLY A 96 4.61 0.41 0.89
CA GLY A 96 5.40 1.35 1.67
C GLY A 96 5.27 2.79 1.16
N PRO A 97 6.00 3.74 1.79
CA PRO A 97 6.03 5.14 1.38
C PRO A 97 6.50 5.27 -0.07
N PHE A 98 5.60 5.64 -0.99
CA PHE A 98 5.91 5.73 -2.42
C PHE A 98 6.49 4.42 -3.01
N GLN A 99 6.03 3.29 -2.47
CA GLN A 99 6.42 1.95 -2.93
C GLN A 99 5.19 1.16 -3.35
N MET A 100 5.25 0.57 -4.54
CA MET A 100 4.21 -0.31 -5.05
C MET A 100 4.78 -1.63 -5.52
N LYS A 101 4.05 -2.70 -5.21
CA LYS A 101 4.28 -4.04 -5.75
C LYS A 101 3.55 -4.16 -7.08
N LEU A 102 4.27 -4.63 -8.08
CA LEU A 102 3.70 -4.86 -9.40
C LEU A 102 2.84 -6.13 -9.38
N PRO A 103 1.66 -6.11 -10.04
CA PRO A 103 0.80 -7.27 -10.06
C PRO A 103 1.44 -8.44 -10.83
N PRO A 104 1.41 -9.68 -10.28
CA PRO A 104 2.10 -10.83 -10.88
C PRO A 104 1.47 -11.30 -12.20
N PHE A 105 0.23 -10.88 -12.47
CA PHE A 105 -0.49 -11.21 -13.70
C PHE A 105 -0.17 -10.27 -14.87
N VAL A 106 0.58 -9.19 -14.61
CA VAL A 106 1.00 -8.27 -15.65
C VAL A 106 2.35 -8.74 -16.17
N PRO A 107 2.47 -9.02 -17.48
CA PRO A 107 3.75 -9.40 -18.05
C PRO A 107 4.82 -8.34 -17.74
N PHE A 108 6.03 -8.76 -17.36
CA PHE A 108 7.15 -7.85 -17.10
C PHE A 108 7.35 -6.79 -18.21
N ASN A 109 7.10 -7.21 -19.45
CA ASN A 109 7.23 -6.37 -20.65
C ASN A 109 6.21 -5.21 -20.71
N SER A 110 5.15 -5.26 -19.91
CA SER A 110 4.17 -4.17 -19.74
C SER A 110 4.68 -3.09 -18.78
N PHE A 111 5.81 -3.35 -18.10
CA PHE A 111 6.49 -2.41 -17.21
C PHE A 111 7.73 -1.82 -17.88
N VAL A 112 8.50 -2.71 -18.51
CA VAL A 112 9.80 -2.42 -19.11
C VAL A 112 9.87 -3.26 -20.38
N THR A 113 9.76 -2.62 -21.55
CA THR A 113 9.72 -3.32 -22.84
C THR A 113 11.05 -3.98 -23.21
N SER A 114 12.15 -3.61 -22.54
CA SER A 114 13.51 -4.12 -22.79
C SER A 114 14.07 -4.93 -21.61
N PRO A 115 14.65 -6.12 -21.85
CA PRO A 115 15.34 -6.90 -20.81
C PRO A 115 16.53 -6.16 -20.17
N ASP A 116 17.03 -5.09 -20.80
CA ASP A 116 18.14 -4.26 -20.30
C ASP A 116 17.69 -3.04 -19.48
N PHE A 117 16.40 -2.95 -19.14
CA PHE A 117 15.81 -1.82 -18.40
C PHE A 117 15.93 -0.47 -19.11
N ASP A 118 15.95 -0.47 -20.44
CA ASP A 118 16.13 0.77 -21.21
C ASP A 118 15.02 1.78 -20.98
N ASP A 119 13.76 1.35 -20.90
CA ASP A 119 12.63 2.23 -20.56
C ASP A 119 12.80 2.84 -19.18
N LEU A 120 13.31 2.07 -18.20
CA LEU A 120 13.56 2.60 -16.87
C LEU A 120 14.68 3.66 -16.91
N LYS A 121 15.71 3.46 -17.74
CA LYS A 121 16.75 4.47 -17.98
C LYS A 121 16.18 5.70 -18.69
N GLU A 122 15.30 5.52 -19.66
CA GLU A 122 14.62 6.61 -20.37
C GLU A 122 13.76 7.42 -19.41
N ILE A 123 12.89 6.76 -18.64
CA ILE A 123 12.08 7.41 -17.60
C ILE A 123 12.98 8.21 -16.65
N THR A 124 14.06 7.60 -16.15
CA THR A 124 14.96 8.25 -15.19
C THR A 124 15.72 9.43 -15.77
N LYS A 125 16.06 9.41 -17.07
CA LYS A 125 16.88 10.45 -17.71
C LYS A 125 16.07 11.57 -18.34
N GLU A 126 14.98 11.21 -19.00
CA GLU A 126 14.25 12.10 -19.92
C GLU A 126 12.90 12.56 -19.35
N LEU A 127 12.26 11.76 -18.48
CA LEU A 127 10.91 12.06 -17.97
C LEU A 127 10.91 12.54 -16.52
N LEU A 128 11.74 11.96 -15.67
CA LEU A 128 11.79 12.33 -14.25
C LEU A 128 12.45 13.70 -14.05
N PRO A 129 11.85 14.56 -13.21
CA PRO A 129 12.52 15.73 -12.68
C PRO A 129 13.81 15.33 -11.97
N ARG A 130 14.85 16.18 -12.07
CA ARG A 130 16.18 15.93 -11.48
C ARG A 130 16.16 15.59 -9.99
N GLY A 131 15.14 16.05 -9.26
CA GLY A 131 14.99 15.82 -7.83
C GLY A 131 14.47 14.43 -7.45
N LEU A 132 14.03 13.63 -8.43
CA LEU A 132 13.43 12.32 -8.19
C LEU A 132 14.31 11.18 -8.68
N ALA A 133 14.10 10.01 -8.07
CA ALA A 133 14.69 8.75 -8.49
C ALA A 133 13.61 7.67 -8.54
N LEU A 134 13.72 6.78 -9.52
CA LEU A 134 12.86 5.61 -9.66
C LEU A 134 13.73 4.35 -9.65
N LYS A 135 13.35 3.38 -8.84
CA LYS A 135 14.07 2.11 -8.68
C LYS A 135 13.11 0.94 -8.82
N LEU A 136 13.53 -0.07 -9.59
CA LEU A 136 12.88 -1.37 -9.68
C LEU A 136 13.74 -2.41 -8.96
N GLU A 137 13.16 -3.10 -7.98
CA GLU A 137 13.77 -4.22 -7.28
C GLU A 137 13.06 -5.50 -7.70
N ILE A 138 13.83 -6.47 -8.19
CA ILE A 138 13.32 -7.80 -8.56
C ILE A 138 13.94 -8.81 -7.61
N THR A 139 13.11 -9.46 -6.81
CA THR A 139 13.55 -10.54 -5.93
C THR A 139 12.98 -11.87 -6.39
N LYS A 140 13.82 -12.90 -6.42
CA LYS A 140 13.41 -14.24 -6.80
C LYS A 140 12.81 -14.93 -5.58
N THR A 141 11.54 -15.34 -5.68
CA THR A 141 10.93 -16.19 -4.65
C THR A 141 11.40 -17.63 -4.87
N ASP A 142 11.87 -18.31 -3.83
CA ASP A 142 12.54 -19.63 -3.90
C ASP A 142 11.58 -20.82 -4.21
N SER A 143 10.37 -20.53 -4.67
CA SER A 143 9.34 -21.53 -4.96
C SER A 143 9.39 -21.95 -6.44
N ARG A 144 8.95 -23.17 -6.75
CA ARG A 144 9.09 -23.83 -8.07
C ARG A 144 8.27 -23.20 -9.21
N LEU A 145 7.71 -22.02 -8.99
CA LEU A 145 7.03 -21.19 -9.98
C LEU A 145 7.87 -19.93 -10.17
N ALA A 146 8.02 -19.47 -11.41
CA ALA A 146 8.80 -18.30 -11.76
C ALA A 146 8.12 -16.99 -11.30
N ASP A 147 7.84 -16.90 -10.00
CA ASP A 147 7.16 -15.77 -9.39
C ASP A 147 8.22 -14.82 -8.82
N PHE A 148 8.49 -13.77 -9.57
CA PHE A 148 9.32 -12.65 -9.13
C PHE A 148 8.47 -11.69 -8.30
N ASP A 149 9.03 -11.20 -7.20
CA ASP A 149 8.46 -10.06 -6.50
C ASP A 149 9.13 -8.79 -7.02
N GLU A 150 8.34 -7.96 -7.68
CA GLU A 150 8.78 -6.76 -8.36
C GLU A 150 8.23 -5.53 -7.64
N VAL A 151 9.14 -4.72 -7.11
CA VAL A 151 8.82 -3.53 -6.33
C VAL A 151 9.34 -2.30 -7.02
N LEU A 152 8.43 -1.37 -7.29
CA LEU A 152 8.74 -0.07 -7.85
C LEU A 152 8.72 0.97 -6.73
N THR A 153 9.84 1.67 -6.56
CA THR A 153 10.03 2.72 -5.55
C THR A 153 10.28 4.05 -6.25
N LEU A 154 9.41 5.03 -5.99
CA LEU A 154 9.65 6.43 -6.34
C LEU A 154 10.17 7.16 -5.10
N GLY A 155 11.22 7.95 -5.25
CA GLY A 155 11.83 8.64 -4.12
C GLY A 155 12.62 9.86 -4.54
N PHE A 156 13.38 10.40 -3.60
CA PHE A 156 14.25 11.54 -3.86
C PHE A 156 15.59 11.07 -4.45
N ALA A 157 16.09 11.83 -5.42
CA ALA A 157 17.46 11.67 -5.87
C ALA A 157 18.44 12.03 -4.76
N ASN A 158 19.66 11.50 -4.82
CA ASN A 158 20.67 11.76 -3.79
C ASN A 158 20.96 13.27 -3.66
N GLY A 159 20.78 13.81 -2.45
CA GLY A 159 20.96 15.24 -2.16
C GLY A 159 19.77 16.13 -2.53
N TYR A 160 18.59 15.57 -2.78
CA TYR A 160 17.34 16.28 -3.06
C TYR A 160 16.26 16.03 -2.00
N GLY A 161 15.11 16.70 -2.15
CA GLY A 161 13.94 16.57 -1.27
C GLY A 161 13.80 17.71 -0.25
N ASP A 162 14.87 18.46 0.00
CA ASP A 162 14.84 19.63 0.88
C ASP A 162 14.03 20.79 0.28
N LYS A 163 13.84 20.82 -1.04
CA LYS A 163 13.12 21.88 -1.76
C LYS A 163 11.65 21.54 -1.93
N PHE A 164 10.82 22.58 -1.81
CA PHE A 164 9.38 22.55 -2.12
C PHE A 164 9.09 21.90 -3.48
N TYR A 165 9.87 22.26 -4.51
CA TYR A 165 9.67 21.74 -5.86
C TYR A 165 9.87 20.22 -5.94
N ASP A 166 10.88 19.67 -5.26
CA ASP A 166 11.15 18.23 -5.26
C ASP A 166 9.98 17.46 -4.60
N GLN A 167 9.40 18.02 -3.54
CA GLN A 167 8.26 17.45 -2.83
C GLN A 167 6.97 17.49 -3.67
N VAL A 168 6.72 18.61 -4.37
CA VAL A 168 5.62 18.74 -5.33
C VAL A 168 5.72 17.69 -6.42
N GLU A 169 6.90 17.57 -7.04
CA GLU A 169 7.12 16.61 -8.13
C GLU A 169 6.97 15.17 -7.63
N LEU A 170 7.43 14.85 -6.42
CA LEU A 170 7.26 13.51 -5.85
C LEU A 170 5.78 13.12 -5.72
N VAL A 171 4.95 14.03 -5.19
CA VAL A 171 3.49 13.81 -5.09
C VAL A 171 2.86 13.66 -6.46
N LYS A 172 3.24 14.53 -7.41
CA LYS A 172 2.70 14.54 -8.77
C LYS A 172 3.01 13.24 -9.51
N PHE A 173 4.29 12.83 -9.53
CA PHE A 173 4.71 11.60 -10.19
C PHE A 173 4.17 10.36 -9.48
N TRP A 174 4.00 10.40 -8.15
CA TRP A 174 3.29 9.34 -7.45
C TRP A 174 1.85 9.18 -7.95
N GLY A 175 1.13 10.28 -8.15
CA GLY A 175 -0.21 10.27 -8.74
C GLY A 175 -0.24 9.63 -10.13
N TYR A 176 0.72 9.96 -11.00
CA TYR A 176 0.83 9.32 -12.32
C TYR A 176 1.10 7.81 -12.22
N MET A 177 1.95 7.41 -11.28
CA MET A 177 2.25 5.99 -11.10
C MET A 177 1.06 5.21 -10.54
N THR A 178 0.28 5.78 -9.61
CA THR A 178 -0.91 5.10 -9.08
C THR A 178 -2.04 5.04 -10.11
N GLU A 179 -2.19 6.06 -10.96
CA GLU A 179 -3.12 6.07 -12.09
C GLU A 179 -2.75 5.03 -13.15
N TRP A 180 -1.48 4.99 -13.54
CA TRP A 180 -0.96 3.95 -14.43
C TRP A 180 -1.20 2.56 -13.84
N LEU A 181 -0.88 2.35 -12.56
CA LEU A 181 -1.08 1.06 -11.92
C LEU A 181 -2.57 0.68 -11.94
N SER A 182 -3.48 1.62 -11.65
CA SER A 182 -4.92 1.41 -11.78
C SER A 182 -5.31 0.99 -13.20
N THR A 183 -4.79 1.66 -14.23
CA THR A 183 -5.01 1.33 -15.65
C THR A 183 -4.61 -0.11 -15.96
N VAL A 184 -3.44 -0.53 -15.48
CA VAL A 184 -2.94 -1.91 -15.60
C VAL A 184 -3.84 -2.92 -14.85
N TYR A 185 -4.33 -2.59 -13.65
CA TYR A 185 -5.29 -3.42 -12.91
C TYR A 185 -6.64 -3.57 -13.63
N HIS A 186 -7.01 -2.65 -14.52
CA HIS A 186 -8.18 -2.77 -15.39
C HIS A 186 -7.93 -3.58 -16.67
N GLY A 187 -6.70 -4.05 -16.88
CA GLY A 187 -6.31 -4.88 -18.02
C GLY A 187 -5.96 -4.09 -19.28
N GLU A 188 -5.76 -2.78 -19.16
CA GLU A 188 -5.29 -1.95 -20.28
C GLU A 188 -3.78 -2.13 -20.48
N PRO A 189 -3.32 -2.46 -21.71
CA PRO A 189 -1.91 -2.71 -21.99
C PRO A 189 -1.18 -1.38 -22.22
N THR A 190 -0.78 -0.72 -21.14
CA THR A 190 -0.06 0.55 -21.18
C THR A 190 1.23 0.47 -20.38
N THR A 191 2.36 0.79 -21.00
CA THR A 191 3.64 0.81 -20.28
C THR A 191 3.76 2.02 -19.36
N LEU A 192 4.57 1.93 -18.32
CA LEU A 192 4.81 3.07 -17.44
C LEU A 192 5.45 4.23 -18.22
N CYS A 193 6.35 3.94 -19.17
CA CYS A 193 7.00 4.96 -19.99
C CYS A 193 5.98 5.74 -20.83
N GLU A 194 5.14 5.03 -21.60
CA GLU A 194 4.09 5.66 -22.42
C GLU A 194 3.12 6.49 -21.57
N HIS A 195 2.70 5.95 -20.42
CA HIS A 195 1.81 6.67 -19.51
C HIS A 195 2.45 7.95 -18.98
N LEU A 196 3.71 7.90 -18.53
CA LEU A 196 4.41 9.07 -18.02
C LEU A 196 4.65 10.11 -19.13
N GLN A 197 4.97 9.69 -20.35
CA GLN A 197 5.09 10.60 -21.50
C GLN A 197 3.78 11.38 -21.72
N ASP A 198 2.65 10.69 -21.76
CA ASP A 198 1.34 11.33 -21.93
C ASP A 198 0.98 12.23 -20.74
N ALA A 199 1.20 11.76 -19.51
CA ALA A 199 0.88 12.50 -18.29
C ALA A 199 1.71 13.78 -18.11
N VAL A 200 2.96 13.78 -18.57
CA VAL A 200 3.85 14.96 -18.55
C VAL A 200 3.46 15.95 -19.64
N VAL A 201 3.09 15.48 -20.84
CA VAL A 201 2.66 16.35 -21.96
C VAL A 201 1.30 16.99 -21.69
N SER A 202 0.39 16.25 -21.06
CA SER A 202 -0.98 16.69 -20.74
C SER A 202 -1.07 17.57 -19.49
N ALA A 203 0.06 18.09 -18.97
CA ALA A 203 0.17 18.70 -17.65
C ALA A 203 -0.63 20.01 -17.48
N ASN A 204 -1.87 19.85 -17.02
CA ASN A 204 -2.70 20.87 -16.38
C ASN A 204 -3.51 20.26 -15.22
N ARG A 205 -2.95 19.24 -14.55
CA ARG A 205 -3.62 18.52 -13.47
C ARG A 205 -3.31 19.17 -12.13
N ASN A 206 -4.34 19.36 -11.31
CA ASN A 206 -4.18 19.76 -9.91
C ASN A 206 -3.48 18.66 -9.13
N LEU A 207 -2.79 19.03 -8.04
CA LEU A 207 -2.24 18.05 -7.11
C LEU A 207 -3.38 17.40 -6.34
N GLU A 208 -3.52 16.09 -6.53
CA GLU A 208 -4.44 15.27 -5.75
C GLU A 208 -3.74 14.72 -4.50
N PRO A 209 -4.48 14.41 -3.43
CA PRO A 209 -3.92 13.69 -2.28
C PRO A 209 -3.20 12.41 -2.72
N VAL A 210 -2.06 12.07 -2.09
CA VAL A 210 -1.31 10.82 -2.42
C VAL A 210 -2.13 9.55 -2.16
N SER A 211 -3.26 9.70 -1.47
CA SER A 211 -4.21 8.65 -1.19
C SER A 211 -5.40 8.57 -2.14
N ALA A 212 -5.53 9.52 -3.07
CA ALA A 212 -6.56 9.49 -4.08
C ALA A 212 -6.50 8.18 -4.86
N ASN A 213 -7.67 7.60 -5.12
CA ASN A 213 -7.85 6.36 -5.90
C ASN A 213 -7.20 5.10 -5.31
N LEU A 214 -6.57 5.16 -4.13
CA LEU A 214 -5.97 3.98 -3.50
C LEU A 214 -7.03 2.96 -3.04
N ASP A 215 -8.21 3.41 -2.60
CA ASP A 215 -9.28 2.51 -2.16
C ASP A 215 -9.82 1.64 -3.30
N ASP A 216 -9.99 2.22 -4.49
CA ASP A 216 -10.35 1.48 -5.71
C ASP A 216 -9.25 0.50 -6.10
N LEU A 217 -8.00 0.97 -6.07
CA LEU A 217 -6.83 0.14 -6.37
C LEU A 217 -6.72 -1.07 -5.43
N TYR A 218 -6.92 -0.88 -4.12
CA TYR A 218 -6.97 -1.99 -3.15
C TYR A 218 -8.13 -2.95 -3.42
N SER A 219 -9.28 -2.43 -3.82
CA SER A 219 -10.48 -3.24 -4.11
C SER A 219 -10.26 -4.13 -5.33
N ILE A 220 -9.65 -3.59 -6.38
CA ILE A 220 -9.34 -4.35 -7.61
C ILE A 220 -8.23 -5.36 -7.33
N HIS A 221 -7.19 -4.98 -6.60
CA HIS A 221 -6.12 -5.90 -6.21
C HIS A 221 -6.67 -7.11 -5.46
N ARG A 222 -7.51 -6.89 -4.43
CA ARG A 222 -8.14 -7.97 -3.67
C ARG A 222 -8.94 -8.91 -4.59
N ARG A 223 -9.72 -8.35 -5.51
CA ARG A 223 -10.53 -9.12 -6.48
C ARG A 223 -9.67 -10.01 -7.37
N LEU A 224 -8.52 -9.52 -7.84
CA LEU A 224 -7.66 -10.26 -8.77
C LEU A 224 -6.72 -11.24 -8.07
N SER A 225 -6.30 -10.94 -6.84
CA SER A 225 -5.43 -11.82 -6.04
C SER A 225 -6.18 -12.98 -5.40
N GLY A 226 -7.53 -12.96 -5.40
CA GLY A 226 -8.35 -14.04 -4.84
C GLY A 226 -8.40 -14.07 -3.31
N ASP A 227 -8.01 -12.98 -2.64
CA ASP A 227 -8.16 -12.82 -1.20
C ASP A 227 -9.65 -12.68 -0.85
N VAL A 228 -10.22 -13.74 -0.29
CA VAL A 228 -11.58 -13.76 0.29
C VAL A 228 -11.44 -13.71 1.80
N ASP A 229 -12.18 -12.78 2.44
CA ASP A 229 -12.22 -12.58 3.91
C ASP A 229 -12.54 -13.87 4.70
#